data_AF-A0A0U9HER6-F1
#
_entry.id   AF-A0A0U9HER6-F1
#
_cell.length_a   1.000
_cell.length_b   1.000
_cell.length_c   1.000
_cell.angle_alpha   90.00
_cell.angle_beta   90.00
_cell.angle_gamma   90.00
#
_symmetry.space_group_name_H-M   'P 1'
#
loop_
_entity.id
_entity.type
_entity.pdbx_description
1 polymer ?
#
loop_
_entity_poly.entity_id
_entity_poly.type
_entity_poly.pdbx_seq_one_letter_code
_entity_poly.pdbx_strand_id
1 'polypeptide(L)'
;MLATIQVEHTYNGLVDSMHIYEPQIERESLSKSVIDFYENTNDYRLFSQVKWHGWFKPFAWIYQHISKRIGQLNLPFSAKEVEMTGRIIGISETVDGRTKPRVWLRKVNEETIFVAIYSFHEGEDRTYMDIALPLPGSTMIGTLALQNKNGNLQLTSKQQENAQQAGIYLAVGKQVLTLPLEETFVVGEEQDGSLRATHKMRIFSIPFLTIKYRIVHKNKG
;
A
#
# COMPACT_ATOMS: atom_id res chain seq x y z
N MET A 1 20.37 0.61 -7.69
CA MET A 1 21.20 -0.07 -6.69
C MET A 1 20.45 0.08 -5.38
N LEU A 2 19.76 -0.98 -4.92
CA LEU A 2 19.09 -0.96 -3.61
C LEU A 2 20.21 -0.85 -2.58
N ALA A 3 20.35 0.31 -1.94
CA ALA A 3 21.26 0.49 -0.82
C ALA A 3 20.96 -0.61 0.22
N THR A 4 22.01 -1.19 0.80
CA THR A 4 21.91 -2.22 1.84
C THR A 4 20.97 -1.72 2.94
N ILE A 5 19.74 -2.25 2.97
CA ILE A 5 18.77 -1.92 4.00
C ILE A 5 19.32 -2.48 5.31
N GLN A 6 19.90 -1.62 6.15
CA GLN A 6 20.30 -1.99 7.50
C GLN A 6 19.02 -2.16 8.33
N VAL A 7 18.79 -3.39 8.77
CA VAL A 7 17.64 -3.76 9.59
C VAL A 7 17.94 -3.35 11.02
N GLU A 8 17.23 -2.34 11.53
CA GLU A 8 17.41 -1.89 12.92
C GLU A 8 16.34 -2.45 13.86
N HIS A 9 15.11 -2.66 13.38
CA HIS A 9 13.97 -3.08 14.20
C HIS A 9 13.10 -4.13 13.51
N THR A 10 12.58 -5.06 14.31
CA THR A 10 11.55 -6.02 13.89
C THR A 10 10.18 -5.43 14.18
N TYR A 11 9.33 -5.31 13.15
CA TYR A 11 7.93 -4.92 13.28
C TYR A 11 7.02 -6.09 12.95
N ASN A 12 5.90 -6.21 13.66
CA ASN A 12 4.90 -7.25 13.40
C ASN A 12 3.99 -6.88 12.20
N GLY A 13 3.68 -5.60 12.05
CA GLY A 13 2.78 -5.10 11.02
C GLY A 13 3.20 -3.78 10.39
N LEU A 14 2.30 -3.20 9.61
CA LEU A 14 2.47 -1.93 8.91
C LEU A 14 2.41 -0.72 9.87
N VAL A 15 1.73 -0.86 11.00
CA VAL A 15 1.72 0.13 12.10
C VAL A 15 1.83 -0.58 13.45
N ASP A 16 2.28 0.13 14.50
CA ASP A 16 2.33 -0.45 15.86
C ASP A 16 0.93 -0.48 16.47
N SER A 17 0.16 0.56 16.22
CA SER A 17 -1.25 0.60 16.59
C SER A 17 -2.04 1.44 15.59
N MET A 18 -3.22 0.96 15.22
CA MET A 18 -4.19 1.71 14.43
C MET A 18 -4.76 2.92 15.18
N HIS A 19 -4.55 3.03 16.50
CA HIS A 19 -4.97 4.18 17.30
C HIS A 19 -4.43 5.52 16.77
N ILE A 20 -3.28 5.53 16.11
CA ILE A 20 -2.69 6.77 15.55
C ILE A 20 -3.57 7.45 14.50
N TYR A 21 -4.58 6.74 13.96
CA TYR A 21 -5.50 7.26 12.94
C TYR A 21 -6.86 7.71 13.52
N GLU A 22 -7.02 7.66 14.84
CA GLU A 22 -8.19 8.24 15.53
C GLU A 22 -8.11 9.78 15.48
N PRO A 23 -9.25 10.49 15.41
CA PRO A 23 -10.62 9.98 15.37
C PRO A 23 -11.13 9.68 13.95
N GLN A 24 -10.29 9.79 12.90
CA GLN A 24 -10.75 9.62 11.52
C GLN A 24 -11.14 8.19 11.18
N ILE A 25 -10.52 7.23 11.88
CA ILE A 25 -11.07 5.90 12.00
C ILE A 25 -11.69 5.72 13.37
N GLU A 26 -12.85 5.10 13.43
CA GLU A 26 -13.43 4.61 14.67
C GLU A 26 -13.10 3.13 14.78
N ARG A 27 -12.10 2.77 15.59
CA ARG A 27 -11.64 1.36 15.66
C ARG A 27 -12.74 0.40 16.13
N GLU A 28 -13.63 0.85 16.99
CA GLU A 28 -14.74 0.03 17.50
C GLU A 28 -15.77 -0.34 16.43
N SER A 29 -15.87 0.44 15.35
CA SER A 29 -16.74 0.13 14.21
C SER A 29 -16.04 -0.63 13.08
N LEU A 30 -14.74 -0.94 13.22
CA LEU A 30 -14.00 -1.85 12.35
C LEU A 30 -13.99 -3.27 12.92
N SER A 31 -13.89 -4.27 12.04
CA SER A 31 -13.63 -5.62 12.50
C SER A 31 -12.25 -5.76 13.15
N LYS A 32 -12.18 -6.56 14.21
CA LYS A 32 -10.91 -6.86 14.91
C LYS A 32 -9.88 -7.46 13.96
N SER A 33 -10.32 -8.28 13.00
CA SER A 33 -9.45 -8.89 12.00
C SER A 33 -8.80 -7.85 11.07
N VAL A 34 -9.48 -6.74 10.75
CA VAL A 34 -8.88 -5.65 9.95
C VAL A 34 -7.80 -4.93 10.77
N ILE A 35 -8.06 -4.62 12.04
CA ILE A 35 -7.09 -3.99 12.94
C ILE A 35 -5.85 -4.89 13.08
N ASP A 36 -6.07 -6.17 13.40
CA ASP A 36 -5.02 -7.18 13.57
C ASP A 36 -4.17 -7.34 12.31
N PHE A 37 -4.76 -7.26 11.10
CA PHE A 37 -3.99 -7.29 9.87
C PHE A 37 -2.98 -6.14 9.73
N TYR A 38 -3.33 -4.91 10.14
CA TYR A 38 -2.41 -3.78 10.03
C TYR A 38 -1.35 -3.78 11.14
N GLU A 39 -1.67 -4.28 12.33
CA GLU A 39 -0.76 -4.35 13.47
C GLU A 39 0.16 -5.59 13.44
N ASN A 40 -0.31 -6.69 12.84
CA ASN A 40 0.36 -8.00 12.77
C ASN A 40 0.43 -8.57 11.34
N THR A 41 0.67 -7.71 10.34
CA THR A 41 0.68 -8.07 8.91
C THR A 41 1.57 -9.27 8.55
N ASN A 42 2.66 -9.51 9.29
CA ASN A 42 3.53 -10.68 9.09
C ASN A 42 2.82 -12.01 9.36
N ASP A 43 1.73 -12.02 10.13
CA ASP A 43 0.94 -13.21 10.45
C ASP A 43 -0.12 -13.54 9.38
N TYR A 44 -0.13 -12.80 8.29
CA TYR A 44 -1.10 -12.96 7.21
C TYR A 44 -0.45 -13.38 5.90
N ARG A 45 -1.16 -14.26 5.18
CA ARG A 45 -0.92 -14.57 3.77
C ARG A 45 -1.77 -13.67 2.90
N LEU A 46 -1.18 -13.14 1.83
CA LEU A 46 -1.82 -12.19 0.93
C LEU A 46 -1.87 -12.81 -0.47
N PHE A 47 -3.06 -12.92 -1.03
CA PHE A 47 -3.29 -13.35 -2.40
C PHE A 47 -3.83 -12.18 -3.19
N SER A 48 -3.34 -11.97 -4.40
CA SER A 48 -3.79 -10.86 -5.25
C SER A 48 -4.24 -11.33 -6.62
N GLN A 49 -5.23 -10.62 -7.16
CA GLN A 49 -5.74 -10.78 -8.50
C GLN A 49 -5.73 -9.42 -9.19
N VAL A 50 -4.86 -9.26 -10.19
CA VAL A 50 -4.65 -8.00 -10.90
C VAL A 50 -5.55 -7.91 -12.14
N LYS A 51 -6.28 -6.81 -12.27
CA LYS A 51 -7.14 -6.53 -13.42
C LYS A 51 -6.85 -5.15 -14.01
N TRP A 52 -6.22 -5.15 -15.17
CA TRP A 52 -6.07 -3.96 -16.02
C TRP A 52 -7.37 -3.64 -16.76
N HIS A 53 -7.76 -2.37 -16.79
CA HIS A 53 -8.88 -1.93 -17.61
C HIS A 53 -8.51 -1.97 -19.10
N GLY A 54 -9.48 -2.32 -19.95
CA GLY A 54 -9.24 -2.61 -21.37
C GLY A 54 -8.47 -1.51 -22.11
N TRP A 55 -8.85 -0.25 -21.89
CA TRP A 55 -8.21 0.91 -22.50
C TRP A 55 -6.73 1.09 -22.10
N PHE A 56 -6.34 0.59 -20.93
CA PHE A 56 -4.97 0.73 -20.41
C PHE A 56 -4.08 -0.49 -20.74
N LYS A 57 -4.66 -1.59 -21.25
CA LYS A 57 -3.90 -2.82 -21.54
C LYS A 57 -2.68 -2.61 -22.45
N PRO A 58 -2.73 -1.82 -23.54
CA PRO A 58 -1.55 -1.56 -24.37
C PRO A 58 -0.42 -0.89 -23.58
N PHE A 59 -0.75 0.10 -22.76
CA PHE A 59 0.21 0.81 -21.90
C PHE A 59 0.78 -0.12 -20.83
N ALA A 60 -0.07 -0.94 -20.20
CA ALA A 60 0.36 -1.93 -19.22
C ALA A 60 1.31 -2.98 -19.80
N TRP A 61 1.15 -3.36 -21.07
CA TRP A 61 2.08 -4.28 -21.74
C TRP A 61 3.47 -3.65 -21.92
N ILE A 62 3.54 -2.39 -22.38
CA ILE A 62 4.81 -1.64 -22.48
C ILE A 62 5.44 -1.49 -21.08
N TYR A 63 4.63 -1.07 -20.11
CA TYR A 63 5.05 -0.86 -18.73
C TYR A 63 5.63 -2.12 -18.10
N GLN A 64 5.08 -3.30 -18.39
CA GLN A 64 5.57 -4.57 -17.84
C GLN A 64 7.04 -4.84 -18.18
N HIS A 65 7.49 -4.47 -19.38
CA HIS A 65 8.88 -4.64 -19.78
C HIS A 65 9.82 -3.69 -19.01
N ILE A 66 9.33 -2.49 -18.70
CA ILE A 66 10.07 -1.49 -17.93
C ILE A 66 10.12 -1.90 -16.45
N SER A 67 8.97 -2.24 -15.86
CA SER A 67 8.86 -2.60 -14.44
C SER A 67 9.66 -3.84 -14.07
N LYS A 68 9.74 -4.84 -14.96
CA LYS A 68 10.63 -6.01 -14.80
C LYS A 68 12.11 -5.63 -14.68
N ARG A 69 12.58 -4.67 -15.48
CA ARG A 69 13.97 -4.20 -15.42
C ARG A 69 14.25 -3.38 -14.16
N ILE A 70 13.24 -2.64 -13.70
CA ILE A 70 13.35 -1.80 -12.51
C ILE A 70 13.22 -2.61 -11.21
N GLY A 71 12.46 -3.71 -11.22
CA GLY A 71 12.17 -4.51 -10.04
C GLY A 71 11.16 -3.85 -9.08
N GLN A 72 10.37 -2.91 -9.58
CA GLN A 72 9.38 -2.15 -8.83
C GLN A 72 8.06 -2.11 -9.60
N LEU A 73 6.94 -2.31 -8.89
CA LEU A 73 5.58 -2.31 -9.45
C LEU A 73 5.42 -3.30 -10.64
N ASN A 74 6.11 -4.44 -10.62
CA ASN A 74 6.01 -5.49 -11.64
C ASN A 74 4.71 -6.30 -11.48
N LEU A 75 3.56 -5.66 -11.67
CA LEU A 75 2.26 -6.32 -11.48
C LEU A 75 1.98 -7.33 -12.62
N PRO A 76 1.46 -8.53 -12.30
CA PRO A 76 1.12 -9.51 -13.31
C PRO A 76 0.05 -8.98 -14.26
N PHE A 77 0.20 -9.30 -15.55
CA PHE A 77 -0.83 -9.01 -16.56
C PHE A 77 -1.97 -10.04 -16.50
N SER A 78 -1.71 -11.22 -15.91
CA SER A 78 -2.69 -12.27 -15.72
C SER A 78 -3.63 -11.93 -14.57
N ALA A 79 -4.92 -12.16 -14.78
CA ALA A 79 -5.94 -12.06 -13.74
C ALA A 79 -6.07 -13.36 -12.91
N LYS A 80 -5.04 -14.21 -12.89
CA LYS A 80 -4.98 -15.36 -11.98
C LYS A 80 -4.64 -14.87 -10.58
N GLU A 81 -5.25 -15.51 -9.58
CA GLU A 81 -4.87 -15.27 -8.19
C GLU A 81 -3.45 -15.82 -7.96
N VAL A 82 -2.60 -15.02 -7.33
CA VAL A 82 -1.23 -15.40 -6.97
C VAL A 82 -0.94 -15.00 -5.53
N GLU A 83 -0.20 -15.84 -4.81
CA GLU A 83 0.27 -15.51 -3.48
C GLU A 83 1.42 -14.50 -3.55
N MET A 84 1.32 -13.44 -2.76
CA MET A 84 2.35 -12.42 -2.57
C MET A 84 3.09 -12.71 -1.28
N THR A 85 4.17 -13.48 -1.36
CA THR A 85 5.02 -13.76 -0.20
C THR A 85 5.84 -12.53 0.17
N GLY A 86 6.23 -12.40 1.43
CA GLY A 86 6.96 -11.22 1.86
C GLY A 86 7.13 -11.14 3.36
N ARG A 87 7.83 -10.08 3.78
CA ARG A 87 8.06 -9.76 5.19
C ARG A 87 8.16 -8.26 5.38
N ILE A 88 7.89 -7.81 6.59
CA ILE A 88 8.13 -6.44 7.02
C ILE A 88 9.52 -6.35 7.65
N ILE A 89 10.25 -5.30 7.30
CA ILE A 89 11.60 -5.03 7.76
C ILE A 89 11.64 -3.57 8.23
N GLY A 90 12.03 -3.31 9.47
CA GLY A 90 12.26 -1.95 9.95
C GLY A 90 13.54 -1.38 9.37
N ILE A 91 13.52 -0.10 9.03
CA ILE A 91 14.69 0.64 8.55
C ILE A 91 14.96 1.83 9.45
N SER A 92 16.17 2.37 9.37
CA SER A 92 16.54 3.51 10.22
C SER A 92 15.78 4.78 9.86
N GLU A 93 15.24 5.45 10.88
CA GLU A 93 14.67 6.79 10.76
C GLU A 93 15.71 7.79 10.26
N THR A 94 16.99 7.61 10.61
CA THR A 94 18.07 8.49 10.15
C THR A 94 18.36 8.36 8.66
N VAL A 95 18.06 7.19 8.07
CA VAL A 95 18.29 6.90 6.64
C VAL A 95 17.08 7.32 5.81
N ASP A 96 15.86 7.04 6.28
CA ASP A 96 14.63 7.33 5.55
C ASP A 96 14.10 8.77 5.81
N GLY A 97 14.38 9.31 6.99
CA GLY A 97 13.95 10.65 7.42
C GLY A 97 12.51 10.73 7.91
N ARG A 98 11.74 9.63 7.86
CA ARG A 98 10.37 9.57 8.38
C ARG A 98 10.30 8.73 9.66
N THR A 99 9.19 8.86 10.38
CA THR A 99 8.93 8.18 11.64
C THR A 99 8.64 6.69 11.46
N LYS A 100 9.34 5.83 12.20
CA LYS A 100 9.15 4.37 12.24
C LYS A 100 8.96 3.72 10.86
N PRO A 101 9.87 3.95 9.90
CA PRO A 101 9.72 3.51 8.53
C PRO A 101 9.83 1.98 8.42
N ARG A 102 8.94 1.38 7.63
CA ARG A 102 8.80 -0.08 7.48
C ARG A 102 8.81 -0.48 6.02
N VAL A 103 9.80 -1.24 5.62
CA VAL A 103 9.83 -1.85 4.29
C VAL A 103 8.89 -3.05 4.28
N TRP A 104 7.91 -3.01 3.40
CA TRP A 104 7.13 -4.17 2.99
C TRP A 104 7.68 -4.73 1.67
N LEU A 105 8.47 -5.79 1.78
CA LEU A 105 9.03 -6.49 0.63
C LEU A 105 8.04 -7.56 0.17
N ARG A 106 7.57 -7.50 -1.08
CA ARG A 106 6.67 -8.50 -1.66
C ARG A 106 7.24 -9.16 -2.91
N LYS A 107 7.07 -10.48 -2.98
CA LYS A 107 7.50 -11.36 -4.08
C LYS A 107 6.34 -12.20 -4.61
N VAL A 108 6.35 -12.45 -5.90
CA VAL A 108 5.48 -13.45 -6.57
C VAL A 108 6.40 -14.32 -7.41
N ASN A 109 6.33 -15.64 -7.25
CA ASN A 109 7.20 -16.60 -7.96
C ASN A 109 8.69 -16.22 -7.89
N GLU A 110 9.17 -15.86 -6.68
CA GLU A 110 10.55 -15.44 -6.38
C GLU A 110 10.98 -14.09 -6.97
N GLU A 111 10.24 -13.53 -7.92
CA GLU A 111 10.44 -12.17 -8.43
C GLU A 111 9.93 -11.13 -7.43
N THR A 112 10.78 -10.15 -7.09
CA THR A 112 10.33 -8.97 -6.31
C THR A 112 9.37 -8.16 -7.15
N ILE A 113 8.15 -7.99 -6.64
CA ILE A 113 7.07 -7.26 -7.33
C ILE A 113 7.09 -5.80 -6.94
N PHE A 114 7.27 -5.50 -5.65
CA PHE A 114 7.57 -4.15 -5.19
C PHE A 114 8.24 -4.14 -3.81
N VAL A 115 8.94 -3.03 -3.55
CA VAL A 115 9.44 -2.61 -2.25
C VAL A 115 8.72 -1.31 -1.91
N ALA A 116 7.89 -1.35 -0.87
CA ALA A 116 7.15 -0.18 -0.40
C ALA A 116 7.58 0.16 1.02
N ILE A 117 7.83 1.44 1.31
CA ILE A 117 8.26 1.90 2.62
C ILE A 117 7.12 2.68 3.27
N TYR A 118 6.50 2.05 4.25
CA TYR A 118 5.39 2.58 5.02
C TYR A 118 5.89 3.46 6.16
N SER A 119 5.21 4.57 6.36
CA SER A 119 5.37 5.48 7.48
C SER A 119 4.01 6.14 7.72
N PHE A 120 3.96 7.05 8.67
CA PHE A 120 2.86 7.98 8.85
C PHE A 120 3.40 9.36 9.18
N HIS A 121 2.54 10.36 9.04
CA HIS A 121 2.76 11.69 9.58
C HIS A 121 1.44 12.25 10.11
N GLU A 122 1.55 13.14 11.08
CA GLU A 122 0.43 13.94 11.58
C GLU A 122 0.35 15.22 10.76
N GLY A 123 -0.77 15.41 10.06
CA GLY A 123 -1.14 16.71 9.49
C GLY A 123 -1.94 17.54 10.49
N GLU A 124 -2.46 18.69 10.06
CA GLU A 124 -3.17 19.62 10.96
C GLU A 124 -4.39 18.98 11.64
N ASP A 125 -5.19 18.20 10.89
CA ASP A 125 -6.46 17.67 11.40
C ASP A 125 -6.50 16.14 11.51
N ARG A 126 -5.46 15.43 11.03
CA ARG A 126 -5.46 13.97 10.93
C ARG A 126 -4.09 13.37 10.68
N THR A 127 -3.98 12.08 10.98
CA THR A 127 -2.82 11.27 10.58
C THR A 127 -3.01 10.66 9.20
N TYR A 128 -1.97 10.69 8.38
CA TYR A 128 -1.93 10.06 7.07
C TYR A 128 -1.00 8.85 7.07
N MET A 129 -1.28 7.87 6.21
CA MET A 129 -0.35 6.79 5.93
C MET A 129 0.45 7.14 4.67
N ASP A 130 1.78 7.16 4.80
CA ASP A 130 2.68 7.44 3.69
C ASP A 130 3.33 6.17 3.16
N ILE A 131 3.34 6.03 1.85
CA ILE A 131 3.93 4.89 1.16
C ILE A 131 4.93 5.45 0.16
N ALA A 132 6.22 5.23 0.42
CA ALA A 132 7.27 5.55 -0.54
C ALA A 132 7.60 4.31 -1.38
N LEU A 133 7.59 4.47 -2.70
CA LEU A 133 7.96 3.47 -3.69
C LEU A 133 9.24 3.97 -4.39
N PRO A 134 10.42 3.49 -3.97
CA PRO A 134 11.68 3.89 -4.60
C PRO A 134 11.69 3.49 -6.08
N LEU A 135 12.04 4.44 -6.95
CA LEU A 135 12.20 4.27 -8.39
C LEU A 135 13.62 4.68 -8.82
N PRO A 136 14.09 4.30 -10.01
CA PRO A 136 15.37 4.79 -10.52
C PRO A 136 15.34 6.32 -10.65
N GLY A 137 16.19 7.00 -9.87
CA GLY A 137 16.33 8.46 -9.89
C GLY A 137 15.14 9.25 -9.33
N SER A 138 14.14 8.58 -8.74
CA SER A 138 12.93 9.23 -8.21
C SER A 138 12.26 8.39 -7.12
N THR A 139 11.27 8.94 -6.43
CA THR A 139 10.41 8.20 -5.49
C THR A 139 8.97 8.57 -5.74
N MET A 140 8.12 7.57 -5.94
CA MET A 140 6.67 7.79 -5.94
C MET A 140 6.16 7.71 -4.50
N ILE A 141 5.36 8.67 -4.09
CA ILE A 141 4.86 8.79 -2.71
C ILE A 141 3.34 8.79 -2.77
N GLY A 142 2.71 7.85 -2.05
CA GLY A 142 1.28 7.86 -1.81
C GLY A 142 1.01 8.32 -0.38
N THR A 143 0.33 9.45 -0.21
CA THR A 143 -0.16 9.93 1.08
C THR A 143 -1.65 9.64 1.17
N LEU A 144 -2.03 8.76 2.10
CA LEU A 144 -3.36 8.19 2.17
C LEU A 144 -4.08 8.62 3.44
N ALA A 145 -5.28 9.16 3.25
CA ALA A 145 -6.22 9.41 4.32
C ALA A 145 -6.98 8.12 4.67
N LEU A 146 -7.09 7.82 5.96
CA LEU A 146 -7.84 6.68 6.48
C LEU A 146 -9.22 7.12 6.97
N GLN A 147 -10.24 6.31 6.68
CA GLN A 147 -11.60 6.53 7.13
C GLN A 147 -12.40 5.24 7.22
N ASN A 148 -13.42 5.21 8.09
CA ASN A 148 -14.42 4.15 8.10
C ASN A 148 -15.37 4.31 6.91
N LYS A 149 -15.80 3.18 6.33
CA LYS A 149 -16.79 3.15 5.26
C LYS A 149 -17.58 1.85 5.31
N ASN A 150 -18.85 1.95 5.72
CA ASN A 150 -19.77 0.82 5.79
C ASN A 150 -19.18 -0.37 6.58
N GLY A 151 -18.57 -0.10 7.74
CA GLY A 151 -17.89 -1.11 8.59
C GLY A 151 -16.54 -1.61 8.05
N ASN A 152 -16.07 -1.09 6.92
CA ASN A 152 -14.76 -1.39 6.34
C ASN A 152 -13.79 -0.24 6.58
N LEU A 153 -12.50 -0.53 6.49
CA LEU A 153 -11.48 0.50 6.45
C LEU A 153 -11.23 0.92 4.99
N GLN A 154 -11.24 2.21 4.72
CA GLN A 154 -10.84 2.79 3.44
C GLN A 154 -9.59 3.67 3.62
N LEU A 155 -8.58 3.43 2.79
CA LEU A 155 -7.45 4.31 2.55
C LEU A 155 -7.65 4.98 1.19
N THR A 156 -7.41 6.28 1.08
CA THR A 156 -7.58 7.02 -0.18
C THR A 156 -6.55 8.13 -0.36
N SER A 157 -6.00 8.26 -1.57
CA SER A 157 -5.20 9.42 -1.95
C SER A 157 -6.03 10.53 -2.58
N LYS A 158 -7.33 10.31 -2.78
CA LYS A 158 -8.21 11.33 -3.33
C LYS A 158 -8.33 12.50 -2.35
N GLN A 159 -8.00 13.70 -2.83
CA GLN A 159 -8.19 14.93 -2.05
C GLN A 159 -9.66 15.12 -1.69
N GLN A 160 -9.88 15.49 -0.43
CA GLN A 160 -11.17 15.84 0.17
C GLN A 160 -10.97 17.11 1.00
N GLU A 161 -12.06 17.80 1.35
CA GLU A 161 -11.99 19.03 2.15
C GLU A 161 -11.21 18.84 3.46
N ASN A 162 -11.38 17.69 4.12
CA ASN A 162 -10.70 17.28 5.34
C ASN A 162 -9.48 16.37 5.10
N ALA A 163 -8.96 16.30 3.87
CA ALA A 163 -7.86 15.41 3.48
C ALA A 163 -6.98 16.02 2.39
N GLN A 164 -6.63 17.30 2.53
CA GLN A 164 -5.99 18.06 1.44
C GLN A 164 -4.58 17.57 1.10
N GLN A 165 -3.89 16.96 2.07
CA GLN A 165 -2.56 16.36 1.88
C GLN A 165 -2.61 14.96 1.27
N ALA A 166 -3.80 14.36 1.13
CA ALA A 166 -3.94 13.10 0.42
C ALA A 166 -3.58 13.30 -1.06
N GLY A 167 -2.77 12.40 -1.62
CA GLY A 167 -2.30 12.55 -2.98
C GLY A 167 -1.28 11.50 -3.39
N ILE A 168 -0.98 11.48 -4.68
CA ILE A 168 0.13 10.71 -5.23
C ILE A 168 1.12 11.70 -5.83
N TYR A 169 2.37 11.60 -5.41
CA TYR A 169 3.44 12.53 -5.75
C TYR A 169 4.63 11.78 -6.36
N LEU A 170 5.42 12.50 -7.15
CA LEU A 170 6.72 12.05 -7.64
C LEU A 170 7.79 13.01 -7.15
N ALA A 171 8.70 12.50 -6.31
CA ALA A 171 9.87 13.23 -5.87
C ALA A 171 11.06 12.92 -6.79
N VAL A 172 11.71 13.97 -7.31
CA VAL A 172 12.92 13.90 -8.13
C VAL A 172 13.94 14.87 -7.55
N GLY A 173 14.94 14.36 -6.83
CA GLY A 173 15.85 15.19 -6.04
C GLY A 173 15.08 16.00 -5.00
N LYS A 174 15.11 17.33 -5.11
CA LYS A 174 14.38 18.26 -4.22
C LYS A 174 13.01 18.69 -4.76
N GLN A 175 12.65 18.29 -5.97
CA GLN A 175 11.39 18.68 -6.61
C GLN A 175 10.33 17.63 -6.30
N VAL A 176 9.10 18.07 -6.00
CA VAL A 176 7.95 17.22 -5.77
C VAL A 176 6.84 17.63 -6.72
N LEU A 177 6.34 16.67 -7.50
CA LEU A 177 5.28 16.89 -8.49
C LEU A 177 4.05 16.08 -8.10
N THR A 178 2.88 16.71 -8.07
CA THR A 178 1.61 15.98 -7.93
C THR A 178 1.31 15.22 -9.22
N LEU A 179 1.05 13.93 -9.10
CA LEU A 179 0.64 13.09 -10.22
C LEU A 179 -0.89 13.12 -10.35
N PRO A 180 -1.45 13.03 -11.57
CA PRO A 180 -2.88 12.93 -11.80
C PRO A 180 -3.41 11.52 -11.50
N LEU A 181 -2.92 10.92 -10.41
CA LEU A 181 -3.26 9.57 -9.97
C LEU A 181 -4.08 9.65 -8.69
N GLU A 182 -5.07 8.79 -8.61
CA GLU A 182 -5.89 8.59 -7.41
C GLU A 182 -5.89 7.10 -7.08
N GLU A 183 -5.80 6.78 -5.80
CA GLU A 183 -5.97 5.43 -5.31
C GLU A 183 -7.00 5.33 -4.20
N THR A 184 -7.68 4.19 -4.15
CA THR A 184 -8.58 3.84 -3.05
C THR A 184 -8.40 2.36 -2.74
N PHE A 185 -8.08 2.06 -1.49
CA PHE A 185 -7.93 0.72 -0.95
C PHE A 185 -8.99 0.50 0.13
N VAL A 186 -9.94 -0.40 -0.10
CA VAL A 186 -11.00 -0.74 0.86
C VAL A 186 -10.76 -2.16 1.34
N VAL A 187 -10.71 -2.37 2.66
CA VAL A 187 -10.51 -3.68 3.29
C VAL A 187 -11.59 -3.96 4.33
N GLY A 188 -12.14 -5.17 4.28
CA GLY A 188 -13.21 -5.64 5.15
C GLY A 188 -13.05 -7.11 5.49
N GLU A 189 -13.76 -7.55 6.52
CA GLU A 189 -13.84 -8.97 6.90
C GLU A 189 -15.00 -9.66 6.16
N GLU A 190 -14.75 -10.88 5.70
CA GLU A 190 -15.73 -11.77 5.09
C GLU A 190 -16.31 -12.73 6.15
N GLN A 191 -17.41 -13.42 5.82
CA GLN A 191 -18.12 -14.28 6.79
C GLN A 191 -17.27 -15.45 7.33
N ASP A 192 -16.28 -15.90 6.56
CA ASP A 192 -15.36 -16.97 6.94
C ASP A 192 -14.20 -16.48 7.83
N GLY A 193 -14.18 -15.19 8.19
CA GLY A 193 -13.13 -14.55 8.99
C GLY A 193 -11.85 -14.24 8.22
N SER A 194 -11.83 -14.47 6.90
CA SER A 194 -10.79 -13.93 6.02
C SER A 194 -11.05 -12.44 5.75
N LEU A 195 -10.04 -11.71 5.27
CA LEU A 195 -10.24 -10.35 4.79
C LEU A 195 -10.26 -10.29 3.29
N ARG A 196 -11.06 -9.37 2.78
CA ARG A 196 -11.05 -8.98 1.39
C ARG A 196 -10.68 -7.53 1.25
N ALA A 197 -9.75 -7.24 0.34
CA ALA A 197 -9.46 -5.88 -0.04
C ALA A 197 -9.65 -5.63 -1.54
N THR A 198 -10.04 -4.41 -1.88
CA THR A 198 -10.10 -3.94 -3.26
C THR A 198 -9.33 -2.64 -3.37
N HIS A 199 -8.30 -2.65 -4.21
CA HIS A 199 -7.49 -1.51 -4.56
C HIS A 199 -7.84 -1.03 -5.96
N LYS A 200 -8.23 0.22 -6.10
CA LYS A 200 -8.57 0.84 -7.39
C LYS A 200 -7.63 2.00 -7.62
N MET A 201 -6.96 1.99 -8.76
CA MET A 201 -6.13 3.08 -9.24
C MET A 201 -6.82 3.77 -10.41
N ARG A 202 -6.79 5.11 -10.40
CA ARG A 202 -7.32 5.97 -11.46
C ARG A 202 -6.23 6.91 -11.92
N ILE A 203 -6.30 7.29 -13.19
CA ILE A 203 -5.51 8.38 -13.75
C ILE A 203 -6.48 9.37 -14.39
N PHE A 204 -6.37 10.66 -14.06
CA PHE A 204 -7.38 11.68 -14.39
C PHE A 204 -8.80 11.23 -14.07
N SER A 205 -9.00 10.61 -12.90
CA SER A 205 -10.30 10.07 -12.51
C SER A 205 -10.86 9.01 -13.50
N ILE A 206 -10.05 8.34 -14.31
CA ILE A 206 -10.46 7.19 -15.13
C ILE A 206 -9.81 5.92 -14.54
N PRO A 207 -10.58 4.88 -14.19
CA PRO A 207 -10.01 3.67 -13.61
C PRO A 207 -9.17 2.93 -14.65
N PHE A 208 -7.92 2.62 -14.29
CA PHE A 208 -6.99 1.90 -15.18
C PHE A 208 -6.55 0.55 -14.61
N LEU A 209 -6.59 0.39 -13.28
CA LEU A 209 -6.13 -0.81 -12.59
C LEU A 209 -7.01 -1.08 -11.37
N THR A 210 -7.41 -2.34 -11.20
CA THR A 210 -8.06 -2.84 -9.99
C THR A 210 -7.33 -4.09 -9.53
N ILE A 211 -6.99 -4.14 -8.25
CA ILE A 211 -6.41 -5.33 -7.60
C ILE A 211 -7.38 -5.79 -6.53
N LYS A 212 -7.75 -7.07 -6.56
CA LYS A 212 -8.50 -7.71 -5.48
C LYS A 212 -7.54 -8.51 -4.64
N TYR A 213 -7.68 -8.43 -3.33
CA TYR A 213 -6.90 -9.20 -2.39
C TYR A 213 -7.79 -10.10 -1.56
N ARG A 214 -7.29 -11.30 -1.30
CA ARG A 214 -7.76 -12.20 -0.27
C ARG A 214 -6.65 -12.33 0.76
N ILE A 215 -6.96 -12.06 2.02
CA ILE A 215 -6.00 -12.01 3.11
C ILE A 215 -6.43 -13.02 4.16
N VAL A 216 -5.54 -13.94 4.50
CA VAL A 216 -5.86 -15.05 5.41
C VAL A 216 -4.82 -15.09 6.52
N HIS A 217 -5.29 -15.14 7.76
CA HIS A 217 -4.41 -15.31 8.92
C HIS A 217 -3.75 -16.70 8.85
N LYS A 218 -2.44 -16.80 9.06
CA LYS A 218 -1.65 -18.04 8.91
C LYS A 218 -2.15 -19.19 9.79
N ASN A 219 -2.65 -18.86 10.98
CA ASN A 219 -3.17 -19.87 11.92
C ASN A 219 -4.63 -20.30 11.63
N LYS A 220 -5.30 -19.73 10.62
CA LYS A 220 -6.70 -20.06 10.26
C LYS A 220 -6.81 -20.74 8.87
N GLY A 221 -5.69 -21.22 8.31
CA GLY A 221 -5.61 -21.80 6.97
C GLY A 221 -5.10 -23.22 6.95
#